data_AF-A0A261BIG5-F1
#
_entry.id   AF-A0A261BIG5-F1
#
_cell.length_a   1.000
_cell.length_b   1.000
_cell.length_c   1.000
_cell.angle_alpha   90.00
_cell.angle_beta   90.00
_cell.angle_gamma   90.00
#
_symmetry.space_group_name_H-M   'P 1'
#
loop_
_entity.id
_entity.type
_entity.pdbx_description
1 polymer ?
#
loop_
_entity_poly.entity_id
_entity_poly.type
_entity_poly.pdbx_seq_one_letter_code
_entity_poly.pdbx_strand_id
1 'polypeptide(L)'
;MAYFWLLLAIIACQSGSSTSPYPMSWDFNDATVMTQDYWYSSQFPKYTNNGLKPIAFPSTNKSADYTSQTWMDPCYDRYYATTGASMVVFWLIDEEMFCEVLVRRPMYTTGPVTYPAKYLLRIEQGGTRCPRV
;
A
#
# COMPACT_ATOMS: atom_id res chain seq x y z
N MET A 1 -47.85 8.83 4.98
CA MET A 1 -47.28 7.48 4.76
C MET A 1 -46.66 7.53 3.38
N ALA A 2 -45.38 7.26 3.10
CA ALA A 2 -44.38 6.45 3.78
C ALA A 2 -42.97 6.81 3.23
N TYR A 3 -42.02 6.93 4.16
CA TYR A 3 -40.58 6.60 4.13
C TYR A 3 -39.65 7.02 2.96
N PHE A 4 -38.90 8.09 3.26
CA PHE A 4 -37.44 8.26 3.13
C PHE A 4 -36.64 6.94 3.30
N TRP A 5 -35.84 6.51 2.31
CA TRP A 5 -34.62 5.65 2.36
C TRP A 5 -34.18 5.42 0.89
N LEU A 6 -32.94 5.31 0.45
CA LEU A 6 -31.60 5.62 0.92
C LEU A 6 -30.68 5.34 -0.31
N LEU A 7 -29.71 6.21 -0.56
CA LEU A 7 -28.37 5.91 -1.09
C LEU A 7 -28.20 4.80 -2.16
N LEU A 8 -27.96 5.23 -3.40
CA LEU A 8 -26.93 4.61 -4.24
C LEU A 8 -25.99 5.71 -4.71
N ALA A 9 -25.06 6.10 -3.83
CA ALA A 9 -23.81 6.68 -4.28
C ALA A 9 -23.04 5.55 -4.98
N ILE A 10 -23.36 5.34 -6.26
CA ILE A 10 -22.52 4.55 -7.16
C ILE A 10 -21.21 5.35 -7.22
N ILE A 11 -20.17 4.85 -6.56
CA ILE A 11 -18.81 5.36 -6.70
C ILE A 11 -18.43 5.07 -8.16
N ALA A 12 -18.75 6.02 -9.03
CA ALA A 12 -18.36 5.98 -10.42
C ALA A 12 -16.85 6.17 -10.44
N CYS A 13 -16.13 5.08 -10.73
CA CYS A 13 -14.79 5.14 -11.28
C CYS A 13 -14.90 5.95 -12.58
N GLN A 14 -14.70 7.26 -12.52
CA GLN A 14 -14.84 8.12 -13.69
C GLN A 14 -13.64 7.87 -14.61
N SER A 15 -13.93 7.31 -15.79
CA SER A 15 -13.03 7.15 -16.91
C SER A 15 -12.64 8.53 -17.47
N GLY A 16 -11.41 8.99 -17.17
CA GLY A 16 -10.89 10.30 -17.57
C GLY A 16 -9.71 10.20 -18.54
N SER A 17 -9.94 10.69 -19.75
CA SER A 17 -9.09 10.85 -20.94
C SER A 17 -7.54 10.86 -20.82
N SER A 18 -6.95 10.32 -21.89
CA SER A 18 -5.55 10.18 -22.28
C SER A 18 -4.68 11.47 -22.25
N THR A 19 -3.97 11.68 -21.13
CA THR A 19 -2.60 12.24 -21.04
C THR A 19 -2.03 11.74 -19.70
N SER A 20 -1.57 10.47 -19.66
CA SER A 20 -1.30 9.64 -18.46
C SER A 20 -1.41 10.30 -17.06
N PRO A 21 -2.60 10.32 -16.41
CA PRO A 21 -2.79 10.89 -15.08
C PRO A 21 -3.39 9.89 -14.06
N TYR A 22 -3.10 8.59 -14.19
CA TYR A 22 -3.63 7.57 -13.28
C TYR A 22 -2.62 7.32 -12.15
N PRO A 23 -3.03 7.44 -10.86
CA PRO A 23 -2.14 7.13 -9.75
C PRO A 23 -1.84 5.63 -9.74
N MET A 24 -0.57 5.26 -9.52
CA MET A 24 -0.16 3.85 -9.60
C MET A 24 -0.83 2.99 -8.52
N SER A 25 -1.32 3.61 -7.44
CA SER A 25 -2.10 2.97 -6.39
C SER A 25 -3.34 2.20 -6.89
N TRP A 26 -3.86 2.54 -8.07
CA TRP A 26 -5.01 1.87 -8.67
C TRP A 26 -4.70 0.44 -9.16
N ASP A 27 -3.41 0.11 -9.35
CA ASP A 27 -2.96 -1.24 -9.69
C ASP A 27 -2.74 -2.13 -8.45
N PHE A 28 -3.16 -1.67 -7.27
CA PHE A 28 -2.98 -2.37 -5.99
C PHE A 28 -4.27 -2.50 -5.19
N ASN A 29 -4.49 -3.67 -4.58
CA ASN A 29 -5.61 -3.94 -3.69
C ASN A 29 -5.21 -3.76 -2.22
N ASP A 30 -6.12 -3.18 -1.42
CA ASP A 30 -5.93 -3.04 0.01
C ASP A 30 -6.11 -4.41 0.69
N ALA A 31 -5.04 -4.89 1.33
CA ALA A 31 -5.01 -6.17 2.04
C ALA A 31 -5.06 -5.99 3.57
N THR A 32 -5.33 -4.77 4.05
CA THR A 32 -5.46 -4.40 5.48
C THR A 32 -6.77 -4.92 6.10
N VAL A 33 -7.62 -5.61 5.32
CA VAL A 33 -8.86 -6.25 5.79
C VAL A 33 -8.62 -7.35 6.83
N MET A 34 -7.41 -7.89 6.92
CA MET A 34 -7.01 -8.90 7.91
C MET A 34 -6.42 -8.24 9.16
N THR A 35 -6.51 -8.92 10.32
CA THR A 35 -5.98 -8.38 11.57
C THR A 35 -4.46 -8.21 11.54
N GLN A 36 -3.97 -7.24 12.32
CA GLN A 36 -2.54 -7.01 12.50
C GLN A 36 -1.83 -8.27 13.02
N ASP A 37 -2.46 -9.00 13.94
CA ASP A 37 -1.95 -10.28 14.44
C ASP A 37 -1.78 -11.30 13.32
N TYR A 38 -2.77 -11.50 12.45
CA TYR A 38 -2.66 -12.42 11.31
C TYR A 38 -1.47 -12.09 10.41
N TRP A 39 -1.24 -10.80 10.14
CA TRP A 39 -0.09 -10.38 9.34
C TRP A 39 1.23 -10.72 10.04
N TYR A 40 1.39 -10.35 11.31
CA TYR A 40 2.65 -10.56 12.03
C TYR A 40 2.92 -12.02 12.41
N SER A 41 1.90 -12.79 12.81
CA SER A 41 2.07 -14.17 13.23
C SER A 41 2.16 -15.14 12.05
N SER A 42 1.47 -14.84 10.94
CA SER A 42 1.20 -15.85 9.92
C SER A 42 1.65 -15.47 8.51
N GLN A 43 1.74 -14.18 8.18
CA GLN A 43 2.11 -13.73 6.84
C GLN A 43 3.55 -13.22 6.78
N PHE A 44 3.88 -12.14 7.48
CA PHE A 44 5.21 -11.49 7.48
C PHE A 44 6.41 -12.43 7.71
N PRO A 45 6.32 -13.52 8.50
CA PRO A 45 7.41 -14.50 8.57
C PRO A 45 7.79 -15.13 7.20
N LYS A 46 6.89 -15.07 6.21
CA LYS A 46 7.07 -15.57 4.83
C LYS A 46 7.58 -14.50 3.87
N TYR A 47 7.87 -13.29 4.34
CA TYR A 47 8.21 -12.14 3.48
C TYR A 47 9.49 -11.44 3.94
N THR A 48 10.20 -10.80 3.00
CA THR A 48 11.44 -10.04 3.22
C THR A 48 11.41 -8.74 2.43
N ASN A 49 12.09 -7.71 2.90
CA ASN A 49 12.37 -6.51 2.12
C ASN A 49 13.70 -6.61 1.34
N ASN A 50 14.34 -7.80 1.32
CA ASN A 50 15.67 -8.03 0.74
C ASN A 50 16.77 -7.10 1.31
N GLY A 51 16.60 -6.59 2.53
CA GLY A 51 17.53 -5.64 3.14
C GLY A 51 17.46 -4.22 2.55
N LEU A 52 16.47 -3.93 1.70
CA LEU A 52 16.24 -2.58 1.19
C LEU A 52 15.74 -1.67 2.31
N LYS A 53 16.29 -0.45 2.35
CA LYS A 53 15.83 0.56 3.32
C LYS A 53 14.39 1.00 3.00
N PRO A 54 13.52 1.15 4.01
CA PRO A 54 12.20 1.76 3.84
C PRO A 54 12.29 3.14 3.18
N ILE A 55 11.32 3.47 2.33
CA ILE A 55 11.18 4.83 1.80
C ILE A 55 10.49 5.66 2.85
N ALA A 56 11.10 6.77 3.26
CA ALA A 56 10.52 7.71 4.21
C ALA A 56 9.79 8.84 3.50
N PHE A 57 8.64 9.22 4.04
CA PHE A 57 7.82 10.36 3.65
C PHE A 57 7.66 11.25 4.89
N PRO A 58 8.65 12.10 5.18
CA PRO A 58 8.67 12.88 6.41
C PRO A 58 7.57 13.95 6.36
N SER A 59 6.78 14.06 7.42
CA SER A 59 5.71 15.06 7.55
C SER A 59 6.23 16.50 7.46
N THR A 60 7.51 16.70 7.75
CA THR A 60 8.21 17.98 7.63
C THR A 60 8.48 18.41 6.18
N ASN A 61 8.34 17.52 5.19
CA ASN A 61 8.50 17.86 3.79
C ASN A 61 7.27 18.62 3.26
N LYS A 62 7.25 19.92 3.52
CA LYS A 62 6.17 20.84 3.08
C LYS A 62 6.04 20.98 1.55
N SER A 63 7.01 20.48 0.79
CA SER A 63 6.96 20.49 -0.68
C SER A 63 6.28 19.26 -1.28
N ALA A 64 6.03 18.23 -0.48
CA ALA A 64 5.31 17.03 -0.91
C ALA A 64 3.79 17.22 -0.74
N ASP A 65 3.04 16.96 -1.80
CA ASP A 65 1.58 16.94 -1.75
C ASP A 65 1.07 15.58 -1.25
N TYR A 66 0.98 15.42 0.06
CA TYR A 66 0.42 14.23 0.71
C TYR A 66 -1.11 14.10 0.55
N THR A 67 -1.78 15.08 -0.08
CA THR A 67 -3.20 15.01 -0.45
C THR A 67 -3.42 14.47 -1.86
N SER A 68 -2.36 14.44 -2.69
CA SER A 68 -2.39 13.84 -4.02
C SER A 68 -2.64 12.33 -3.95
N GLN A 69 -3.05 11.73 -5.06
CA GLN A 69 -3.13 10.26 -5.14
C GLN A 69 -1.79 9.61 -5.53
N THR A 70 -0.77 10.43 -5.85
CA THR A 70 0.51 10.01 -6.43
C THR A 70 1.67 10.07 -5.43
N TRP A 71 1.48 10.59 -4.21
CA TRP A 71 2.57 10.66 -3.23
C TRP A 71 3.15 9.29 -2.85
N MET A 72 2.39 8.20 -3.04
CA MET A 72 2.82 6.82 -2.82
C MET A 72 3.56 6.21 -4.02
N ASP A 73 3.59 6.87 -5.18
CA ASP A 73 4.20 6.37 -6.42
C ASP A 73 5.65 5.88 -6.24
N PRO A 74 6.52 6.52 -5.44
CA PRO A 74 7.86 5.99 -5.18
C PRO A 74 7.88 4.56 -4.59
N CYS A 75 6.85 4.17 -3.84
CA CYS A 75 6.70 2.82 -3.30
C CYS A 75 6.30 1.83 -4.40
N TYR A 76 5.40 2.23 -5.29
CA TYR A 76 4.93 1.42 -6.41
C TYR A 76 6.02 1.26 -7.47
N ASP A 77 6.79 2.30 -7.76
CA ASP A 77 7.99 2.22 -8.60
C ASP A 77 8.98 1.20 -8.04
N ARG A 78 9.23 1.23 -6.72
CA ARG A 78 10.08 0.23 -6.08
C ARG A 78 9.48 -1.17 -6.16
N TYR A 79 8.17 -1.31 -6.06
CA TYR A 79 7.48 -2.59 -6.22
C TYR A 79 7.77 -3.18 -7.60
N TYR A 80 7.58 -2.39 -8.66
CA TYR A 80 7.86 -2.85 -10.03
C TYR A 80 9.34 -3.06 -10.33
N ALA A 81 10.23 -2.31 -9.68
CA ALA A 81 11.68 -2.50 -9.81
C ALA A 81 12.23 -3.72 -9.02
N THR A 82 11.47 -4.26 -8.06
CA THR A 82 11.90 -5.36 -7.20
C THR A 82 11.44 -6.70 -7.76
N THR A 83 12.38 -7.52 -8.23
CA THR A 83 12.08 -8.88 -8.72
C THR A 83 11.39 -9.72 -7.65
N GLY A 84 10.21 -10.26 -7.97
CA GLY A 84 9.43 -11.10 -7.06
C GLY A 84 8.64 -10.34 -6.00
N ALA A 85 8.54 -9.01 -6.09
CA ALA A 85 7.69 -8.21 -5.21
C ALA A 85 6.27 -8.77 -5.15
N SER A 86 5.71 -8.79 -3.94
CA SER A 86 4.39 -9.35 -3.66
C SER A 86 3.46 -8.37 -2.95
N MET A 87 4.01 -7.44 -2.18
CA MET A 87 3.23 -6.39 -1.51
C MET A 87 4.06 -5.14 -1.22
N VAL A 88 3.36 -4.05 -1.00
CA VAL A 88 3.85 -2.82 -0.39
C VAL A 88 3.22 -2.71 1.00
N VAL A 89 4.03 -2.42 2.02
CA VAL A 89 3.57 -2.21 3.39
C VAL A 89 3.87 -0.78 3.80
N PHE A 90 2.91 -0.12 4.41
CA PHE A 90 3.03 1.24 4.89
C PHE A 90 2.97 1.28 6.42
N TRP A 91 3.86 2.07 6.99
CA TRP A 91 4.04 2.26 8.42
C TRP A 91 3.83 3.72 8.77
N LEU A 92 3.25 3.98 9.94
CA LEU A 92 3.17 5.32 10.53
C LEU A 92 3.94 5.30 11.84
N ILE A 93 5.04 6.06 11.91
CA ILE A 93 5.95 6.10 13.06
C ILE A 93 6.16 7.57 13.40
N ASP A 94 5.78 7.97 14.61
CA ASP A 94 5.97 9.34 15.10
C ASP A 94 5.54 10.43 14.09
N GLU A 95 4.34 10.24 13.49
CA GLU A 95 3.75 11.10 12.46
C GLU A 95 4.44 11.08 11.08
N GLU A 96 5.45 10.24 10.89
CA GLU A 96 6.12 10.03 9.61
C GLU A 96 5.65 8.72 8.94
N MET A 97 5.44 8.81 7.62
CA MET A 97 5.03 7.67 6.81
C MET A 97 6.24 6.96 6.24
N PHE A 98 6.27 5.64 6.29
CA PHE A 98 7.29 4.82 5.67
C PHE A 98 6.63 3.77 4.77
N CYS A 99 7.32 3.34 3.71
CA CYS A 99 6.89 2.17 2.96
C CYS A 99 8.03 1.17 2.70
N GLU A 100 7.65 -0.10 2.65
CA GLU A 100 8.50 -1.23 2.33
C GLU A 100 7.87 -2.09 1.25
N VAL A 101 8.70 -2.52 0.30
CA VAL A 101 8.31 -3.53 -0.67
C VAL A 101 8.76 -4.88 -0.15
N LEU A 102 7.83 -5.82 -0.07
CA LEU A 102 8.11 -7.17 0.41
C LEU A 102 8.02 -8.20 -0.72
N VAL A 103 8.99 -9.09 -0.70
CA VAL A 103 9.15 -10.25 -1.59
C VAL A 103 8.86 -11.51 -0.79
N ARG A 104 8.14 -12.46 -1.39
CA ARG A 104 7.89 -13.75 -0.76
C ARG A 104 9.21 -14.53 -0.62
N ARG A 105 9.53 -14.96 0.59
CA ARG A 105 10.75 -15.72 0.87
C ARG A 105 10.62 -17.17 0.40
N PRO A 106 11.74 -17.80 0.00
CA PRO A 106 11.90 -19.23 0.10
C PRO A 106 11.80 -19.68 1.57
N MET A 107 11.20 -20.85 1.82
CA MET A 107 10.64 -21.35 3.09
C MET A 107 11.52 -21.33 4.36
N TYR A 108 12.78 -20.87 4.34
CA TYR A 108 13.78 -21.13 5.40
C TYR A 108 14.60 -19.94 5.89
N THR A 109 14.26 -18.70 5.55
CA THR A 109 14.94 -17.53 6.11
C THR A 109 13.99 -16.71 6.96
N THR A 110 14.20 -16.64 8.26
CA THR A 110 13.50 -15.71 9.14
C THR A 110 14.13 -14.32 9.00
N GLY A 111 13.31 -13.31 8.79
CA GLY A 111 13.73 -11.93 8.98
C GLY A 111 12.48 -11.06 9.03
N PRO A 112 12.29 -10.30 10.11
CA PRO A 112 11.05 -9.57 10.30
C PRO A 112 10.94 -8.46 9.25
N VAL A 113 9.70 -8.03 9.02
CA VAL A 113 9.44 -6.67 8.54
C VAL A 113 10.15 -5.66 9.45
N THR A 114 10.56 -4.50 8.91
CA THR A 114 11.48 -3.61 9.63
C THR A 114 10.89 -3.08 10.94
N TYR A 115 9.58 -2.89 11.00
CA TYR A 115 8.92 -2.21 12.12
C TYR A 115 7.99 -3.11 12.93
N PRO A 116 7.81 -2.82 14.24
CA PRO A 116 6.83 -3.49 15.10
C PRO A 116 5.37 -3.34 14.65
N ALA A 117 4.53 -4.30 15.05
CA ALA A 117 3.11 -4.36 14.72
C ALA A 117 2.36 -3.05 14.92
N LYS A 118 2.53 -2.41 16.08
CA LYS A 118 1.85 -1.14 16.43
C LYS A 118 1.98 -0.01 15.39
N TYR A 119 2.97 -0.05 14.50
CA TYR A 119 3.17 0.96 13.46
C TYR A 119 2.56 0.60 12.11
N LEU A 120 2.01 -0.62 11.95
CA LEU A 120 1.39 -1.05 10.70
C LEU A 120 0.15 -0.19 10.41
N LEU A 121 0.18 0.51 9.28
CA LEU A 121 -0.96 1.33 8.85
C LEU A 121 -1.74 0.68 7.72
N ARG A 122 -1.06 0.20 6.69
CA ARG A 122 -1.70 -0.29 5.46
C ARG A 122 -0.83 -1.33 4.76
N ILE A 123 -1.48 -2.30 4.11
CA ILE A 123 -0.82 -3.30 3.27
C ILE A 123 -1.51 -3.31 1.91
N GLU A 124 -0.72 -3.32 0.86
CA GLU A 124 -1.20 -3.34 -0.51
C GLU A 124 -0.56 -4.45 -1.31
N GLN A 125 -1.37 -5.21 -2.04
CA GLN A 125 -0.92 -6.28 -2.91
C GLN A 125 -1.13 -5.90 -4.37
N GLY A 126 -0.23 -6.34 -5.25
CA GLY A 126 -0.43 -6.17 -6.69
C GLY A 126 -1.76 -6.78 -7.12
N GLY A 127 -2.56 -6.01 -7.84
CA GLY A 127 -3.88 -6.42 -8.30
C GLY A 127 -4.75 -5.20 -8.62
N THR A 128 -5.46 -5.26 -9.73
CA THR A 128 -6.22 -4.12 -10.25
C THR A 128 -7.40 -3.76 -9.33
N ARG A 129 -7.32 -2.62 -8.64
CA ARG A 129 -8.43 -2.01 -7.88
C ARG A 129 -9.38 -1.26 -8.79
N CYS A 130 -8.81 -0.53 -9.76
CA CYS A 130 -9.54 0.20 -10.79
C CYS A 130 -8.97 -0.17 -12.17
N PRO A 131 -9.78 -0.68 -13.12
CA PRO A 131 -9.30 -0.97 -14.47
C PRO A 131 -8.76 0.30 -15.15
N ARG A 132 -7.61 0.19 -15.81
CA ARG A 132 -7.15 1.22 -16.76
C ARG A 132 -8.11 1.19 -17.95
N VAL A 133 -8.96 2.20 -18.07
CA VAL A 133 -9.84 2.42 -19.22
C VAL A 133 -9.10 3.02 -20.41
#